data_AF-A0A9D2HTH6-F1
#
_entry.id   AF-A0A9D2HTH6-F1
#
_cell.length_a   1.000
_cell.length_b   1.000
_cell.length_c   1.000
_cell.angle_alpha   90.00
_cell.angle_beta   90.00
_cell.angle_gamma   90.00
#
_symmetry.space_group_name_H-M   'P 1'
#
loop_
_entity.id
_entity.type
_entity.pdbx_description
1 polymer ?
#
loop_
_entity_poly.entity_id
_entity_poly.type
_entity_poly.pdbx_seq_one_letter_code
_entity_poly.pdbx_strand_id
1 'polypeptide(L)' 'MNRIFEALFLAWCPPYDPRRCPEHLREDPVRAYGQYAFQEGFRLGMALAVLSLGDGGLEELT' A
#
# COMPACT_ATOMS: atom_id res chain seq x y z
N MET A 1 2.11 -21.93 0.62
CA MET A 1 2.33 -20.69 -0.15
C MET A 1 2.90 -21.08 -1.50
N ASN A 2 2.42 -20.53 -2.62
CA ASN A 2 2.99 -20.79 -3.96
C ASN A 2 4.27 -19.94 -4.15
N ARG A 3 5.37 -20.53 -4.65
CA ARG A 3 6.69 -19.85 -4.79
C ARG A 3 6.64 -18.57 -5.62
N ILE A 4 5.69 -18.44 -6.55
CA ILE A 4 5.49 -17.22 -7.34
C ILE A 4 5.04 -16.07 -6.42
N PHE A 5 4.09 -16.33 -5.52
CA PHE A 5 3.60 -15.31 -4.58
C PHE A 5 4.68 -14.89 -3.59
N GLU A 6 5.51 -15.83 -3.14
CA GLU A 6 6.64 -15.53 -2.26
C GLU A 6 7.69 -14.65 -2.97
N ALA A 7 8.05 -14.96 -4.22
CA ALA A 7 8.98 -14.15 -5.00
C ALA A 7 8.45 -12.74 -5.26
N LEU A 8 7.16 -12.62 -5.61
CA LEU A 8 6.49 -11.33 -5.80
C LEU A 8 6.45 -10.53 -4.51
N PHE A 9 6.12 -11.18 -3.39
CA PHE A 9 6.14 -10.55 -2.07
C PHE A 9 7.53 -10.02 -1.77
N LEU A 10 8.58 -10.84 -1.83
CA LEU A 10 9.94 -10.39 -1.53
C LEU A 10 10.45 -9.28 -2.48
N ALA A 11 9.98 -9.22 -3.72
CA ALA A 11 10.35 -8.18 -4.68
C ALA A 11 9.67 -6.83 -4.38
N TRP A 12 8.43 -6.83 -3.89
CA TRP A 12 7.63 -5.62 -3.67
C TRP A 12 7.61 -5.15 -2.21
N CYS A 13 7.85 -6.08 -1.29
CA CYS A 13 7.80 -5.85 0.14
C CYS A 13 9.22 -5.81 0.69
N PRO A 14 9.80 -4.62 0.90
CA PRO A 14 11.14 -4.52 1.44
C PRO A 14 11.19 -5.13 2.86
N PRO A 15 12.33 -5.72 3.25
CA PRO A 15 12.52 -6.15 4.62
C PRO A 15 12.38 -4.96 5.57
N TYR A 16 11.94 -5.26 6.80
CA TYR A 16 11.78 -4.26 7.84
C TYR A 16 13.09 -3.48 8.08
N ASP A 17 13.03 -2.15 7.96
CA ASP A 17 14.12 -1.24 8.31
C ASP A 17 13.64 -0.29 9.43
N PRO A 18 14.14 -0.44 10.68
CA PRO A 18 13.74 0.40 11.81
C PRO A 18 13.98 1.89 11.57
N ARG A 19 14.93 2.26 10.71
CA ARG A 19 15.27 3.66 10.39
C ARG A 19 14.20 4.32 9.53
N ARG A 20 13.40 3.53 8.82
CA ARG A 20 12.27 3.99 7.99
C ARG A 20 10.94 3.96 8.75
N CYS A 21 10.95 3.42 9.97
CA CYS A 21 9.78 3.29 10.81
C CYS A 21 9.60 4.52 11.73
N PRO A 22 8.37 5.01 11.92
CA PRO A 22 8.07 6.02 12.94
C PRO A 22 8.62 5.63 14.31
N GLU A 23 9.14 6.58 15.10
CA GLU A 23 9.78 6.28 16.40
C GLU A 23 8.95 5.34 17.27
N HIS A 24 7.64 5.60 17.36
CA HIS A 24 6.70 4.88 18.23
C HIS A 24 6.41 3.42 17.80
N LEU A 25 6.92 2.97 16.66
CA LEU A 25 6.72 1.62 16.13
C LEU A 25 8.01 0.84 15.94
N ARG A 26 9.17 1.44 16.24
CA ARG A 26 10.47 0.80 16.00
C ARG A 26 10.65 -0.52 16.74
N GLU A 27 10.03 -0.64 17.91
CA GLU A 27 10.07 -1.83 18.77
C GLU A 27 8.94 -2.83 18.46
N ASP A 28 8.02 -2.50 17.55
CA ASP A 28 6.93 -3.37 17.12
C ASP A 28 6.94 -3.52 15.58
N PRO A 29 7.84 -4.36 15.04
CA PRO A 29 7.99 -4.54 13.59
C PRO A 29 6.72 -5.09 12.93
N VAL A 30 5.90 -5.84 13.66
CA VAL A 30 4.65 -6.39 13.14
C VAL A 30 3.63 -5.28 12.91
N ARG A 31 3.42 -4.40 13.90
CA ARG A 31 2.53 -3.25 13.73
C ARG A 31 3.07 -2.25 12.73
N ALA A 32 4.38 -1.99 12.73
CA ALA A 32 5.04 -1.14 11.75
C ALA A 32 4.73 -1.57 10.32
N TYR A 33 4.98 -2.86 10.04
CA TYR A 33 4.75 -3.43 8.72
C TYR A 33 3.26 -3.48 8.37
N GLY A 34 2.40 -3.82 9.34
CA GLY A 34 0.95 -3.80 9.17
C GLY A 34 0.40 -2.42 8.82
N GLN A 35 0.88 -1.36 9.48
CA GLN A 35 0.48 0.01 9.15
C GLN A 35 0.94 0.43 7.76
N TYR A 36 2.18 0.12 7.39
CA TYR A 36 2.70 0.39 6.05
C TYR A 36 1.86 -0.30 4.97
N ALA A 37 1.61 -1.61 5.12
CA ALA A 37 0.81 -2.37 4.17
C ALA A 37 -0.62 -1.82 4.04
N PHE A 38 -1.23 -1.42 5.16
CA PHE A 38 -2.55 -0.78 5.15
C PHE A 38 -2.54 0.56 4.41
N GLN A 39 -1.53 1.41 4.63
CA GLN A 39 -1.42 2.71 3.95
C GLN A 39 -1.27 2.56 2.43
N GLU A 40 -0.41 1.66 1.96
CA GLU A 40 -0.24 1.43 0.52
C GLU A 40 -1.51 0.83 -0.10
N GLY A 41 -2.15 -0.13 0.57
CA GLY A 41 -3.43 -0.69 0.14
C GLY A 41 -4.55 0.35 0.07
N PHE A 42 -4.65 1.23 1.08
CA PHE A 42 -5.62 2.31 1.11
C PHE A 42 -5.38 3.33 -0.01
N ARG A 43 -4.12 3.73 -0.24
CA ARG A 43 -3.75 4.63 -1.34
C ARG A 43 -4.15 4.04 -2.69
N LEU A 44 -3.86 2.76 -2.93
CA LEU A 44 -4.25 2.07 -4.16
C LEU A 44 -5.78 2.02 -4.30
N GLY A 45 -6.51 1.67 -3.24
CA GLY A 45 -7.97 1.64 -3.23
C GLY A 45 -8.58 3.00 -3.57
N MET A 46 -8.07 4.07 -2.99
CA MET A 46 -8.51 5.45 -3.31
C MET A 46 -8.20 5.83 -4.76
N ALA A 47 -7.02 5.48 -5.27
CA ALA A 47 -6.66 5.74 -6.66
C ALA A 47 -7.60 5.02 -7.62
N LEU A 48 -7.91 3.75 -7.36
CA LEU A 48 -8.86 2.96 -8.15
C LEU A 48 -10.28 3.51 -8.04
N ALA A 49 -10.71 3.95 -6.85
CA ALA A 49 -12.01 4.58 -6.65
C ALA A 49 -12.14 5.86 -7.49
N VAL A 50 -11.14 6.74 -7.45
CA VAL A 50 -11.11 7.97 -8.27
C VAL A 50 -11.14 7.63 -9.76
N LEU A 51 -10.33 6.67 -10.21
CA LEU A 51 -10.33 6.23 -11.61
C LEU A 51 -11.69 5.65 -12.04
N SER A 52 -12.35 4.88 -11.17
CA SER A 52 -13.67 4.31 -11.45
C SER A 52 -14.78 5.36 -11.55
N LEU A 53 -14.60 6.52 -10.93
CA LEU A 53 -15.51 7.65 -11.01
C LEU A 53 -15.23 8.55 -12.24
N GLY A 54 -14.07 8.37 -12.88
CA GLY A 54 -13.56 9.25 -13.94
C GLY A 54 -14.18 9.06 -15.32
N ASP A 55 -15.03 8.05 -15.54
CA ASP A 55 -15.57 7.70 -16.86
C ASP A 55 -16.99 8.24 -17.12
N GLY A 56 -17.51 9.15 -16.28
CA GLY A 56 -18.89 9.64 -16.40
C GLY A 56 -19.14 11.11 -16.04
N GLY A 57 -18.12 11.96 -15.91
CA GLY A 57 -18.31 13.31 -15.36
C GLY A 57 -17.51 14.45 -16.00
N LEU A 58 -16.77 14.20 -17.08
CA LEU A 58 -15.99 15.25 -17.76
C LEU A 58 -16.65 15.82 -19.02
N GLU A 59 -17.86 15.36 -19.38
CA GLU A 59 -18.64 15.93 -20.49
C GLU A 59 -19.75 16.92 -20.05
N GLU A 60 -20.07 17.03 -18.75
CA GLU A 60 -21.12 17.96 -18.27
C GLU A 60 -20.60 19.35 -17.83
N LEU A 61 -19.30 19.65 -17.99
CA LEU A 61 -18.69 20.91 -17.52
C LEU A 61 -17.88 21.68 -18.59
N THR A 62 -18.10 21.41 -19.87
CA THR A 62 -17.66 22.25 -21.01
C THR A 62 -18.84 22.58 -21.90
#